data_AF-A0A8S9Z3R9-F1
#
_entry.id   AF-A0A8S9Z3R9-F1
#
_cell.length_a   1.000
_cell.length_b   1.000
_cell.length_c   1.000
_cell.angle_alpha   90.00
_cell.angle_beta   90.00
_cell.angle_gamma   90.00
#
_symmetry.space_group_name_H-M   'P 1'
#
loop_
_entity.id
_entity.type
_entity.pdbx_description
1 polymer ?
#
loop_
_entity_poly.entity_id
_entity_poly.type
_entity_poly.pdbx_seq_one_letter_code
_entity_poly.pdbx_strand_id
1 'polypeptide(L)'
;MILCPSGSTNNLLNASVLCGGLLRCAAIPSIRQSVGHHRASVLISGRSGPIGLWDLRSGERTHPQCVFSHPCRYSTPTSDLLWLTDTHFSSTSDLVDRDVCDVSVAVWDTRFKNRPISHQIYQERWGCVRMALHGSSKNAGPNPEPRFAVQTHGNAIVEVYGAHKSSNNSSIRTQYRMEKRWRYEGHDAHPLGLAYSSDGRFLASGSWEPNGPAIWSSGKSTIPRGQQIACITPAERGHRYGTMVTDVVWIPSPVMQRNQYGLIAVQDTGAVFVYTYQSLAQRTWTLTDGAR
;
A
#
# COMPACT_ATOMS: atom_id res chain seq x y z
N MET A 1 4.58 -26.57 2.03
CA MET A 1 3.75 -27.58 1.33
C MET A 1 2.31 -27.35 1.78
N ILE A 2 1.49 -26.66 0.98
CA ILE A 2 0.07 -26.48 1.30
C ILE A 2 -0.63 -27.76 0.84
N LEU A 3 -1.09 -28.58 1.79
CA LEU A 3 -1.84 -29.79 1.50
C LEU A 3 -3.23 -29.39 0.99
N CYS A 4 -3.51 -29.63 -0.28
CA CYS A 4 -4.84 -29.47 -0.86
C CYS A 4 -5.66 -30.76 -0.64
N PRO A 5 -6.96 -30.67 -0.30
CA PRO A 5 -7.82 -31.83 -0.17
C PRO A 5 -7.96 -32.55 -1.52
N SER A 6 -7.96 -33.89 -1.48
CA SER A 6 -8.12 -34.75 -2.65
C SER A 6 -9.39 -34.39 -3.43
N GLY A 7 -9.23 -33.91 -4.67
CA GLY A 7 -10.31 -33.49 -5.55
C GLY A 7 -10.21 -32.04 -6.07
N SER A 8 -9.32 -31.21 -5.52
CA SER A 8 -9.06 -29.87 -6.05
C SER A 8 -8.03 -29.89 -7.17
N THR A 9 -8.34 -29.31 -8.32
CA THR A 9 -7.33 -28.96 -9.32
C THR A 9 -6.35 -27.95 -8.69
N ASN A 10 -5.11 -28.38 -8.43
CA ASN A 10 -4.04 -27.49 -7.98
C ASN A 10 -3.73 -26.50 -9.11
N ASN A 11 -4.41 -25.35 -9.09
CA ASN A 11 -4.22 -24.32 -10.10
C ASN A 11 -3.01 -23.47 -9.73
N LEU A 12 -1.84 -23.87 -10.22
CA LEU A 12 -0.58 -23.16 -10.00
C LEU A 12 -0.47 -21.95 -10.95
N LEU A 13 -0.31 -20.76 -10.38
CA LEU A 13 0.02 -19.54 -11.13
C LEU A 13 1.54 -19.40 -11.19
N ASN A 14 2.09 -19.20 -12.39
CA ASN A 14 3.53 -18.98 -12.58
C ASN A 14 3.79 -17.60 -13.18
N ALA A 15 4.39 -16.71 -12.39
CA ALA A 15 4.75 -15.35 -12.80
C ALA A 15 6.26 -15.17 -13.06
N SER A 16 7.07 -16.25 -13.02
CA SER A 16 8.53 -16.15 -13.12
C SER A 16 9.01 -15.53 -14.43
N VAL A 17 8.30 -15.81 -15.54
CA VAL A 17 8.55 -15.23 -16.86
C VAL A 17 8.42 -13.71 -16.86
N LEU A 18 7.56 -13.17 -15.99
CA LEU A 18 7.27 -11.74 -15.91
C LEU A 18 8.17 -11.02 -14.91
N CYS A 19 8.42 -11.58 -13.72
CA CYS A 19 9.06 -10.85 -12.60
C CYS A 19 10.58 -10.65 -12.73
N GLY A 20 11.25 -11.37 -13.64
CA GLY A 20 12.71 -11.48 -13.62
C GLY A 20 13.19 -12.23 -12.36
N GLY A 21 14.48 -12.17 -12.05
CA GLY A 21 15.09 -12.94 -10.95
C GLY A 21 14.59 -12.63 -9.53
N LEU A 22 13.62 -11.72 -9.35
CA LEU A 22 13.00 -11.42 -8.05
C LEU A 22 11.55 -10.94 -8.22
N LEU A 23 10.60 -11.67 -7.62
CA LEU A 23 9.23 -11.21 -7.42
C LEU A 23 9.22 -10.19 -6.28
N ARG A 24 8.63 -9.02 -6.50
CA ARG A 24 8.68 -7.91 -5.54
C ARG A 24 7.35 -7.58 -4.91
N CYS A 25 6.27 -7.71 -5.68
CA CYS A 25 4.94 -7.30 -5.22
C CYS A 25 3.84 -8.07 -5.94
N ALA A 26 2.71 -8.23 -5.25
CA ALA A 26 1.47 -8.72 -5.79
C ALA A 26 0.31 -7.97 -5.13
N ALA A 27 -0.76 -7.72 -5.89
CA ALA A 27 -1.92 -6.99 -5.39
C ALA A 27 -3.22 -7.64 -5.85
N ILE A 28 -4.13 -7.83 -4.89
CA ILE A 28 -5.51 -8.27 -5.13
C ILE A 28 -6.47 -7.10 -4.91
N PRO A 29 -7.56 -7.01 -5.68
CA PRO A 29 -8.55 -5.96 -5.50
C PRO A 29 -9.26 -6.12 -4.15
N SER A 30 -9.60 -5.00 -3.51
CA SER A 30 -10.27 -5.04 -2.22
C SER A 30 -11.71 -5.58 -2.38
N ILE A 31 -12.21 -6.33 -1.39
CA ILE A 31 -13.59 -6.85 -1.37
C ILE A 31 -14.64 -5.72 -1.49
N ARG A 32 -14.29 -4.49 -1.09
CA ARG A 32 -15.17 -3.32 -1.26
C ARG A 32 -15.29 -2.81 -2.70
N GLN A 33 -14.40 -3.21 -3.60
CA GLN A 33 -14.40 -2.91 -5.04
C GLN A 33 -15.11 -4.01 -5.86
N SER A 34 -16.03 -4.76 -5.23
CA SER A 34 -16.56 -6.04 -5.72
C SER A 34 -17.58 -5.97 -6.86
N VAL A 35 -17.86 -4.79 -7.42
CA VAL A 35 -18.83 -4.63 -8.52
C VAL A 35 -18.14 -4.65 -9.90
N GLY A 36 -16.81 -4.75 -9.96
CA GLY A 36 -16.04 -4.70 -11.21
C GLY A 36 -15.65 -6.05 -11.85
N HIS A 37 -15.26 -6.00 -13.12
CA HIS A 37 -14.77 -7.12 -13.95
C HIS A 37 -13.56 -7.89 -13.36
N HIS A 38 -12.85 -7.31 -12.39
CA HIS A 38 -11.59 -7.83 -11.83
C HIS A 38 -11.72 -8.49 -10.46
N ARG A 39 -12.94 -8.82 -10.00
CA ARG A 39 -13.19 -9.39 -8.65
C ARG A 39 -12.35 -10.63 -8.30
N ALA A 40 -11.86 -11.35 -9.30
CA ALA A 40 -11.00 -12.51 -9.14
C ALA A 40 -9.68 -12.33 -9.91
N SER A 41 -9.09 -11.14 -9.88
CA SER A 41 -7.83 -10.87 -10.57
C SER A 41 -6.69 -10.61 -9.59
N VAL A 42 -5.46 -10.86 -10.02
CA VAL A 42 -4.24 -10.52 -9.28
C VAL A 42 -3.26 -9.78 -10.19
N LEU A 43 -2.68 -8.71 -9.68
CA LEU A 43 -1.55 -8.02 -10.29
C LEU A 43 -0.26 -8.57 -9.69
N ILE A 44 0.76 -8.82 -10.52
CA ILE A 44 2.07 -9.28 -10.06
C ILE A 44 3.14 -8.55 -10.84
N SER A 45 4.20 -8.12 -10.16
CA SER A 45 5.37 -7.53 -10.78
C SER A 45 6.65 -7.83 -9.99
N GLY A 46 7.79 -7.54 -10.60
CA GLY A 46 9.11 -7.81 -10.06
C GLY A 46 10.18 -6.85 -10.56
N ARG A 47 11.42 -7.33 -10.55
CA ARG A 47 12.61 -6.53 -10.88
C ARG A 47 12.74 -6.18 -12.38
N SER A 48 12.19 -7.00 -13.26
CA SER A 48 12.14 -6.78 -14.71
C SER A 48 11.26 -5.58 -15.11
N GLY A 49 10.22 -5.28 -14.32
CA GLY A 49 9.37 -4.11 -14.48
C GLY A 49 8.00 -4.27 -15.15
N PRO A 50 7.75 -5.19 -16.10
CA PRO A 50 6.41 -5.45 -16.57
C PRO A 50 5.50 -5.88 -15.42
N ILE A 51 4.25 -5.41 -15.45
CA ILE A 51 3.20 -5.72 -14.49
C ILE A 51 2.18 -6.60 -15.21
N GLY A 52 1.96 -7.81 -14.71
CA GLY A 52 0.97 -8.72 -15.28
C GLY A 52 -0.33 -8.71 -14.50
N LEU A 53 -1.45 -8.86 -15.20
CA LEU A 53 -2.78 -9.07 -14.65
C LEU A 53 -3.26 -10.48 -15.01
N TRP A 54 -3.57 -11.29 -14.00
CA TRP A 54 -4.13 -12.61 -14.16
C TRP A 54 -5.57 -12.64 -13.64
N ASP A 55 -6.48 -13.26 -14.39
CA ASP A 55 -7.80 -13.64 -13.88
C ASP A 55 -7.72 -15.05 -13.31
N LEU A 56 -7.97 -15.15 -12.01
CA LEU A 56 -7.98 -16.38 -11.24
C LEU A 56 -9.19 -17.28 -11.57
N ARG A 57 -10.09 -16.87 -12.46
CA ARG A 57 -11.15 -17.72 -13.01
C ARG A 57 -10.73 -18.42 -14.31
N SER A 58 -9.70 -17.91 -15.00
CA SER A 58 -9.19 -18.49 -16.24
C SER A 58 -8.49 -19.84 -15.97
N GLY A 59 -8.61 -20.77 -16.91
CA GLY A 59 -7.93 -22.07 -16.90
C GLY A 59 -6.44 -21.97 -17.25
N GLU A 60 -6.07 -21.09 -18.19
CA GLU A 60 -4.67 -20.82 -18.53
C GLU A 60 -4.10 -19.74 -17.59
N ARG A 61 -3.10 -20.11 -16.77
CA ARG A 61 -2.49 -19.26 -15.73
C ARG A 61 -0.96 -19.13 -15.85
N THR A 62 -0.41 -19.54 -16.97
CA THR A 62 1.02 -19.44 -17.32
C THR A 62 1.36 -18.09 -17.92
N HIS A 63 0.39 -17.42 -18.55
CA HIS A 63 0.54 -16.09 -19.14
C HIS A 63 -0.45 -15.11 -18.52
N PRO A 64 -0.05 -13.85 -18.29
CA PRO A 64 -0.97 -12.81 -17.87
C PRO A 64 -1.95 -12.47 -19.00
N GLN A 65 -3.19 -12.14 -18.64
CA GLN A 65 -4.20 -11.66 -19.60
C GLN A 65 -3.84 -10.29 -20.17
N CYS A 66 -3.22 -9.45 -19.35
CA CYS A 66 -2.73 -8.13 -19.73
C CYS A 66 -1.36 -7.90 -19.12
N VAL A 67 -0.48 -7.26 -19.88
CA VAL A 67 0.83 -6.79 -19.42
C VAL A 67 0.85 -5.28 -19.55
N PHE A 68 1.28 -4.59 -18.50
CA PHE A 68 1.49 -3.16 -18.45
C PHE A 68 2.97 -2.89 -18.26
N SER A 69 3.53 -1.96 -19.03
CA SER A 69 4.94 -1.62 -18.96
C SER A 69 5.11 -0.12 -19.18
N HIS A 70 6.12 0.45 -18.53
CA HIS A 70 6.50 1.84 -18.79
C HIS A 70 7.07 1.96 -20.21
N PRO A 71 6.78 3.07 -20.94
CA PRO A 71 7.32 3.31 -22.28
C PRO A 71 8.78 3.81 -22.23
N CYS A 72 9.59 3.21 -21.37
CA CYS A 72 11.00 3.55 -21.18
C CYS A 72 11.90 2.49 -21.82
N ARG A 73 13.11 2.88 -22.21
CA ARG A 73 14.09 1.98 -22.84
C ARG A 73 14.75 1.01 -21.84
N TYR A 74 14.58 1.24 -20.54
CA TYR A 74 15.22 0.48 -19.48
C TYR A 74 14.19 -0.30 -18.64
N SER A 75 14.67 -1.35 -17.99
CA SER A 75 13.90 -2.14 -17.01
C SER A 75 13.50 -1.26 -15.82
N THR A 76 12.21 -1.18 -15.51
CA THR A 76 11.68 -0.36 -14.41
C THR A 76 11.17 -1.23 -13.27
N PRO A 77 12.03 -1.63 -12.31
CA PRO A 77 11.63 -2.55 -11.26
C PRO A 77 10.43 -2.01 -10.48
N THR A 78 9.41 -2.83 -10.28
CA THR A 78 8.23 -2.42 -9.50
C THR A 78 8.41 -2.79 -8.03
N SER A 79 8.38 -1.79 -7.15
CA SER A 79 8.51 -1.97 -5.71
C SER A 79 7.22 -2.41 -5.04
N ASP A 80 6.09 -1.82 -5.44
CA ASP A 80 4.76 -2.11 -4.88
C ASP A 80 3.63 -1.89 -5.89
N LEU A 81 2.49 -2.52 -5.63
CA LEU A 81 1.28 -2.46 -6.45
C LEU A 81 0.06 -2.23 -5.55
N LEU A 82 -0.84 -1.33 -5.96
CA LEU A 82 -2.01 -0.99 -5.16
C LEU A 82 -3.24 -0.75 -6.04
N TRP A 83 -4.31 -1.53 -5.83
CA TRP A 83 -5.61 -1.25 -6.45
C TRP A 83 -6.24 0.01 -5.86
N LEU A 84 -6.65 0.94 -6.72
CA LEU A 84 -7.24 2.22 -6.33
C LEU A 84 -8.75 2.23 -6.51
N THR A 85 -9.21 1.74 -7.67
CA THR A 85 -10.62 1.61 -8.04
C THR A 85 -10.79 0.29 -8.81
N ASP A 86 -12.01 0.01 -9.26
CA ASP A 86 -12.32 -1.17 -10.09
C ASP A 86 -11.53 -1.20 -11.40
N THR A 87 -11.07 -0.05 -11.91
CA THR A 87 -10.32 0.04 -13.17
C THR A 87 -8.92 0.56 -13.00
N HIS A 88 -8.61 1.28 -11.92
CA HIS A 88 -7.31 1.91 -11.72
C HIS A 88 -6.48 1.21 -10.66
N PHE A 89 -5.18 1.11 -10.92
CA PHE A 89 -4.19 0.68 -9.94
C PHE A 89 -2.95 1.58 -10.02
N SER A 90 -2.19 1.63 -8.94
CA SER A 90 -0.92 2.34 -8.84
C SER A 90 0.24 1.35 -8.80
N SER A 91 1.37 1.74 -9.36
CA SER A 91 2.66 1.09 -9.17
C SER A 91 3.67 2.08 -8.63
N THR A 92 4.64 1.58 -7.87
CA THR A 92 5.82 2.34 -7.47
C THR A 92 7.10 1.69 -7.94
N SER A 93 8.15 2.48 -8.06
CA SER A 93 9.50 2.03 -8.41
C SER A 93 10.52 2.72 -7.52
N ASP A 94 11.52 1.97 -7.10
CA ASP A 94 12.70 2.47 -6.39
C ASP A 94 13.87 2.81 -7.33
N LEU A 95 13.65 2.75 -8.66
CA LEU A 95 14.63 3.16 -9.64
C LEU A 95 14.94 4.66 -9.51
N VAL A 96 16.20 4.97 -9.23
CA VAL A 96 16.72 6.34 -9.22
C VAL A 96 17.70 6.48 -10.37
N ASP A 97 17.31 7.25 -11.38
CA ASP A 97 18.14 7.55 -12.55
C ASP A 97 17.90 9.01 -12.96
N ARG A 98 18.93 9.66 -13.53
CA ARG A 98 18.88 11.07 -13.94
C ARG A 98 17.84 11.32 -15.03
N ASP A 99 17.64 10.33 -15.89
CA ASP A 99 16.77 10.42 -17.07
C ASP A 99 15.38 9.81 -16.84
N VAL A 100 15.05 9.44 -15.60
CA VAL A 100 13.80 8.73 -15.25
C VAL A 100 13.01 9.49 -14.19
N CYS A 101 12.01 10.26 -14.63
CA CYS A 101 11.20 11.12 -13.75
C CYS A 101 9.75 10.63 -13.56
N ASP A 102 9.31 9.61 -14.31
CA ASP A 102 7.89 9.30 -14.49
C ASP A 102 7.48 7.91 -13.96
N VAL A 103 8.41 7.18 -13.34
CA VAL A 103 8.21 5.76 -12.96
C VAL A 103 8.04 5.57 -11.46
N SER A 104 8.50 6.52 -10.63
CA SER A 104 8.50 6.37 -9.17
C SER A 104 7.09 6.16 -8.62
N VAL A 105 6.10 6.89 -9.13
CA VAL A 105 4.68 6.67 -8.86
C VAL A 105 3.91 6.81 -10.17
N ALA A 106 3.27 5.73 -10.60
CA ALA A 106 2.46 5.73 -11.80
C ALA A 106 1.09 5.10 -11.55
N VAL A 107 0.06 5.70 -12.15
CA VAL A 107 -1.30 5.19 -12.09
C VAL A 107 -1.70 4.69 -13.47
N TRP A 108 -2.30 3.52 -13.48
CA TRP A 108 -2.68 2.76 -14.67
C TRP A 108 -4.18 2.59 -14.69
N ASP A 109 -4.72 2.45 -15.89
CA ASP A 109 -6.09 2.01 -16.11
C ASP A 109 -6.02 0.65 -16.80
N THR A 110 -6.68 -0.36 -16.23
CA THR A 110 -6.73 -1.71 -16.78
C THR A 110 -7.28 -1.75 -18.22
N ARG A 111 -8.01 -0.73 -18.64
CA ARG A 111 -8.52 -0.57 -20.01
C ARG A 111 -7.45 -0.08 -21.01
N PHE A 112 -6.39 0.57 -20.54
CA PHE A 112 -5.32 1.13 -21.37
C PHE A 112 -3.97 0.45 -21.07
N LYS A 113 -3.48 -0.36 -22.00
CA LYS A 113 -2.36 -1.27 -21.75
C LYS A 113 -0.97 -0.65 -21.95
N ASN A 114 -0.86 0.40 -22.77
CA ASN A 114 0.42 0.80 -23.35
C ASN A 114 1.15 1.93 -22.60
N ARG A 115 0.49 2.58 -21.62
CA ARG A 115 1.10 3.65 -20.83
C ARG A 115 0.28 3.94 -19.56
N PRO A 116 0.91 4.46 -18.51
CA PRO A 116 0.18 4.98 -17.36
C PRO A 116 -0.72 6.17 -17.78
N ILE A 117 -1.83 6.34 -17.07
CA ILE A 117 -2.76 7.47 -17.23
C ILE A 117 -2.31 8.72 -16.44
N SER A 118 -1.39 8.54 -15.50
CA SER A 118 -0.78 9.62 -14.74
C SER A 118 0.35 10.31 -15.50
N HIS A 119 0.50 11.62 -15.29
CA HIS A 119 1.63 12.40 -15.79
C HIS A 119 2.40 12.98 -14.60
N GLN A 120 3.63 12.51 -14.38
CA GLN A 120 4.57 13.05 -13.38
C GLN A 120 3.94 13.41 -12.03
N ILE A 121 3.35 12.43 -11.35
CA ILE A 121 2.75 12.66 -10.03
C ILE A 121 3.82 13.05 -9.00
N TYR A 122 4.99 12.39 -9.07
CA TYR A 122 6.09 12.53 -8.13
C TYR A 122 7.34 12.97 -8.89
N GLN A 123 7.90 14.11 -8.50
CA GLN A 123 9.01 14.77 -9.21
C GLN A 123 10.25 14.95 -8.31
N GLU A 124 10.31 14.25 -7.19
CA GLU A 124 11.49 14.30 -6.33
C GLU A 124 12.51 13.24 -6.75
N ARG A 125 13.76 13.41 -6.30
CA ARG A 125 14.89 12.55 -6.67
C ARG A 125 14.87 11.13 -6.08
N TRP A 126 13.88 10.80 -5.26
CA TRP A 126 13.87 9.59 -4.45
C TRP A 126 12.96 8.51 -5.05
N GLY A 127 13.39 7.26 -4.99
CA GLY A 127 12.53 6.13 -5.33
C GLY A 127 11.37 5.99 -4.35
N CYS A 128 10.29 5.34 -4.77
CA CYS A 128 9.13 5.03 -3.94
C CYS A 128 9.02 3.52 -3.73
N VAL A 129 8.71 3.10 -2.50
CA VAL A 129 8.89 1.69 -2.09
C VAL A 129 7.60 0.97 -1.73
N ARG A 130 6.65 1.66 -1.11
CA ARG A 130 5.41 1.07 -0.57
C ARG A 130 4.26 2.05 -0.65
N MET A 131 3.06 1.52 -0.79
CA MET A 131 1.83 2.28 -0.84
C MET A 131 0.77 1.75 0.12
N ALA A 132 -0.11 2.63 0.57
CA ALA A 132 -1.28 2.24 1.35
C ALA A 132 -2.52 2.98 0.87
N LEU A 133 -3.60 2.26 0.57
CA LEU A 133 -4.87 2.87 0.16
C LEU A 133 -5.56 3.49 1.37
N HIS A 134 -5.91 4.77 1.26
CA HIS A 134 -6.73 5.45 2.25
C HIS A 134 -8.14 4.87 2.21
N GLY A 135 -8.62 4.37 3.34
CA GLY A 135 -9.98 3.86 3.46
C GLY A 135 -11.01 4.93 3.08
N SER A 136 -11.84 4.62 2.09
CA SER A 136 -13.02 5.43 1.76
C SER A 136 -13.90 5.58 3.00
N SER A 137 -14.30 6.82 3.30
CA SER A 137 -15.24 7.08 4.40
C SER A 137 -16.53 6.30 4.14
N LYS A 138 -17.19 5.76 5.18
CA LYS A 138 -18.53 5.16 5.03
C LYS A 138 -19.56 6.12 4.40
N ASN A 139 -19.26 7.42 4.42
CA ASN A 139 -20.09 8.48 3.85
C ASN A 139 -19.56 9.02 2.50
N ALA A 140 -18.51 8.43 1.93
CA ALA A 140 -18.08 8.82 0.61
C ALA A 140 -19.11 8.28 -0.39
N GLY A 141 -19.59 9.16 -1.28
CA GLY A 141 -20.63 8.83 -2.24
C GLY A 141 -20.25 7.67 -3.18
N PRO A 142 -21.09 7.39 -4.20
CA PRO A 142 -20.95 6.21 -5.07
C PRO A 142 -19.62 6.11 -5.82
N ASN A 143 -18.86 7.21 -5.94
CA ASN A 143 -17.53 7.23 -6.53
C ASN A 143 -16.57 8.05 -5.65
N PRO A 144 -15.94 7.42 -4.64
CA PRO A 144 -15.03 8.13 -3.75
C PRO A 144 -13.72 8.46 -4.49
N GLU A 145 -13.24 9.69 -4.30
CA GLU A 145 -11.94 10.10 -4.78
C GLU A 145 -10.84 9.25 -4.13
N PRO A 146 -10.08 8.46 -4.90
CA PRO A 146 -9.07 7.58 -4.34
C PRO A 146 -7.93 8.40 -3.75
N ARG A 147 -7.45 8.01 -2.58
CA ARG A 147 -6.28 8.59 -1.94
C ARG A 147 -5.38 7.48 -1.43
N PHE A 148 -4.08 7.67 -1.51
CA PHE A 148 -3.13 6.69 -1.01
C PHE A 148 -1.84 7.37 -0.56
N ALA A 149 -1.21 6.76 0.45
CA ALA A 149 0.10 7.16 0.92
C ALA A 149 1.17 6.42 0.11
N VAL A 150 2.34 7.05 -0.03
CA VAL A 150 3.52 6.53 -0.70
C VAL A 150 4.73 6.80 0.19
N GLN A 151 5.45 5.74 0.57
CA GLN A 151 6.76 5.86 1.22
C GLN A 151 7.84 6.13 0.17
N THR A 152 8.71 7.09 0.46
CA THR A 152 9.82 7.50 -0.42
C THR A 152 11.15 7.24 0.26
N HIS A 153 12.21 6.94 -0.49
CA HIS A 153 13.58 6.84 0.04
C HIS A 153 14.14 8.17 0.60
N GLY A 154 13.39 9.26 0.48
CA GLY A 154 13.75 10.57 1.02
C GLY A 154 13.30 10.78 2.45
N ASN A 155 13.10 9.71 3.22
CA ASN A 155 12.65 9.75 4.62
C ASN A 155 11.33 10.50 4.82
N ALA A 156 10.40 10.29 3.87
CA ALA A 156 9.08 10.91 3.90
C ALA A 156 8.00 9.93 3.45
N ILE A 157 6.79 10.16 3.96
CA ILE A 157 5.56 9.63 3.35
C ILE A 157 4.85 10.81 2.70
N VAL A 158 4.35 10.58 1.50
CA VAL A 158 3.62 11.58 0.72
C VAL A 158 2.26 11.02 0.32
N GLU A 159 1.24 11.86 0.25
CA GLU A 159 -0.08 11.42 -0.20
C GLU A 159 -0.39 11.86 -1.64
N VAL A 160 -0.98 10.92 -2.38
CA VAL A 160 -1.52 11.13 -3.71
C VAL A 160 -3.04 11.04 -3.64
N TYR A 161 -3.73 11.95 -4.31
CA TYR A 161 -5.19 11.92 -4.44
C TYR A 161 -5.62 12.01 -5.90
N GLY A 162 -6.68 11.29 -6.23
CA GLY A 162 -7.34 11.32 -7.53
C GLY A 162 -8.59 12.19 -7.46
N ALA A 163 -8.56 13.35 -8.11
CA ALA A 163 -9.71 14.26 -8.18
C ALA A 163 -10.55 13.96 -9.42
N HIS A 164 -11.87 13.89 -9.29
CA HIS A 164 -12.77 13.74 -10.43
C HIS A 164 -12.93 15.07 -11.16
N LYS A 165 -12.61 15.11 -12.45
CA LYS A 165 -12.84 16.26 -13.32
C LYS A 165 -13.91 15.93 -14.35
N SER A 166 -14.90 16.82 -14.44
CA SER A 166 -15.85 16.82 -15.54
C SER A 166 -15.14 17.30 -16.81
N SER A 167 -15.27 16.51 -17.87
CA SER A 167 -14.83 16.88 -19.22
C SER A 167 -15.96 17.59 -19.95
N ASN A 168 -15.62 18.48 -20.89
CA ASN A 168 -16.58 19.11 -21.81
C ASN A 168 -17.43 18.09 -22.58
N ASN A 169 -16.94 16.84 -22.72
CA ASN A 169 -17.64 15.74 -23.37
C ASN A 169 -18.33 14.79 -22.35
N SER A 170 -18.84 15.31 -21.23
CA SER A 170 -19.57 14.60 -20.15
C SER A 170 -18.89 13.38 -19.49
N SER A 171 -17.66 13.04 -19.91
CA SER A 171 -16.86 11.96 -19.31
C SER A 171 -16.17 12.42 -18.04
N ILE A 172 -16.35 11.68 -16.95
CA ILE A 172 -15.61 11.91 -15.70
C ILE A 172 -14.23 11.27 -15.85
N ARG A 173 -13.17 12.07 -15.72
CA ARG A 173 -11.78 11.58 -15.65
C ARG A 173 -11.21 11.85 -14.27
N THR A 174 -10.53 10.86 -13.70
CA THR A 174 -9.80 11.03 -12.44
C THR A 174 -8.40 11.51 -12.74
N GLN A 175 -8.04 12.69 -12.24
CA GLN A 175 -6.68 13.23 -12.33
C GLN A 175 -5.96 13.03 -11.00
N TYR A 176 -4.82 12.34 -11.05
CA TYR A 176 -3.98 12.08 -9.89
C TYR A 176 -2.92 13.15 -9.71
N ARG A 177 -2.68 13.55 -8.46
CA ARG A 177 -1.64 14.50 -8.08
C ARG A 177 -1.19 14.27 -6.65
N MET A 178 0.08 14.57 -6.40
CA MET A 178 0.66 14.60 -5.07
C MET A 178 0.22 15.88 -4.34
N GLU A 179 -0.19 15.75 -3.08
CA GLU A 179 -0.45 16.90 -2.23
C GLU A 179 0.81 17.23 -1.42
N LYS A 180 1.51 18.31 -1.79
CA LYS A 180 2.77 18.70 -1.13
C LYS A 180 2.58 19.01 0.36
N ARG A 181 1.38 19.43 0.77
CA ARG A 181 1.04 19.70 2.17
C ARG A 181 0.85 18.44 3.01
N TRP A 182 0.61 17.29 2.38
CA TRP A 182 0.32 16.03 3.07
C TRP A 182 1.57 15.17 3.08
N ARG A 183 2.53 15.63 3.88
CA ARG A 183 3.84 15.02 4.05
C ARG A 183 4.03 14.61 5.51
N TYR A 184 4.59 13.43 5.71
CA TYR A 184 4.94 12.89 7.01
C TYR A 184 6.46 12.85 7.08
N GLU A 185 7.06 13.84 7.75
CA GLU A 185 8.51 13.98 7.87
C GLU A 185 9.04 13.34 9.15
N GLY A 186 10.30 12.91 9.11
CA GLY A 186 10.96 12.22 10.22
C GLY A 186 10.80 10.69 10.20
N HIS A 187 10.16 10.14 9.16
CA HIS A 187 10.13 8.70 8.94
C HIS A 187 11.46 8.24 8.33
N ASP A 188 12.23 7.41 9.03
CA ASP A 188 13.41 6.79 8.40
C ASP A 188 12.96 5.70 7.41
N ALA A 189 13.15 5.95 6.12
CA ALA A 189 12.44 5.26 5.06
C ALA A 189 13.30 4.19 4.38
N HIS A 190 12.95 2.96 4.72
CA HIS A 190 13.31 1.74 4.01
C HIS A 190 12.01 1.05 3.56
N PRO A 191 12.02 0.01 2.71
CA PRO A 191 10.78 -0.68 2.30
C PRO A 191 10.14 -1.41 3.50
N LEU A 192 9.43 -0.66 4.33
CA LEU A 192 8.76 -1.13 5.54
C LEU A 192 7.24 -1.12 5.33
N GLY A 193 6.51 -1.86 6.15
CA GLY A 193 5.04 -1.86 6.10
C GLY A 193 4.46 -0.46 6.20
N LEU A 194 3.36 -0.24 5.46
CA LEU A 194 2.57 0.98 5.49
C LEU A 194 1.10 0.60 5.41
N ALA A 195 0.29 1.05 6.38
CA ALA A 195 -1.12 0.67 6.43
C ALA A 195 -2.00 1.77 7.03
N TYR A 196 -3.18 1.99 6.42
CA TYR A 196 -4.21 2.83 7.00
C TYR A 196 -5.13 2.05 7.94
N SER A 197 -5.51 2.72 9.02
CA SER A 197 -6.64 2.32 9.86
C SER A 197 -7.95 2.26 9.03
N SER A 198 -8.89 1.41 9.44
CA SER A 198 -10.10 1.14 8.65
C SER A 198 -11.00 2.36 8.41
N ASP A 199 -10.90 3.41 9.23
CA ASP A 199 -11.61 4.68 9.08
C ASP A 199 -10.77 5.79 8.40
N GLY A 200 -9.49 5.51 8.19
CA GLY A 200 -8.52 6.41 7.59
C GLY A 200 -8.19 7.62 8.46
N ARG A 201 -8.26 7.50 9.80
CA ARG A 201 -7.82 8.56 10.74
C ARG A 201 -6.34 8.46 11.09
N PHE A 202 -5.81 7.25 11.06
CA PHE A 202 -4.42 6.93 11.34
C PHE A 202 -3.76 6.19 10.19
N LEU A 203 -2.49 6.51 9.97
CA LEU A 203 -1.55 5.77 9.13
C LEU A 203 -0.48 5.18 10.05
N ALA A 204 -0.20 3.89 9.89
CA ALA A 204 0.90 3.22 10.58
C ALA A 204 2.02 2.97 9.57
N SER A 205 3.27 3.15 10.01
CA SER A 205 4.45 2.74 9.26
C SER A 205 5.37 1.91 10.14
N GLY A 206 6.09 0.98 9.53
CA GLY A 206 7.25 0.37 10.15
C GLY A 206 8.33 1.41 10.45
N SER A 207 9.31 1.02 11.25
CA SER A 207 10.39 1.89 11.71
C SER A 207 11.68 1.12 11.89
N TRP A 208 12.81 1.75 11.56
CA TRP A 208 14.15 1.29 11.95
C TRP A 208 14.49 1.60 13.41
N GLU A 209 13.78 2.57 13.99
CA GLU A 209 14.01 2.97 15.37
C GLU A 209 13.56 1.86 16.34
N PRO A 210 14.24 1.69 17.47
CA PRO A 210 13.86 0.72 18.50
C PRO A 210 12.50 1.04 19.15
N ASN A 211 11.89 2.18 18.79
CA ASN A 211 10.66 2.67 19.37
C ASN A 211 9.38 2.05 18.77
N GLY A 212 9.52 0.95 18.02
CA GLY A 212 8.42 0.23 17.38
C GLY A 212 7.77 0.99 16.24
N PRO A 213 6.53 0.62 15.83
CA PRO A 213 5.88 1.25 14.68
C PRO A 213 5.54 2.72 14.95
N ALA A 214 5.61 3.54 13.90
CA ALA A 214 5.21 4.95 13.96
C ALA A 214 3.74 5.11 13.55
N ILE A 215 3.01 5.93 14.30
CA ILE A 215 1.59 6.25 14.03
C ILE A 215 1.45 7.71 13.69
N TRP A 216 0.74 7.99 12.60
CA TRP A 216 0.58 9.32 12.04
C TRP A 216 -0.88 9.73 11.94
N SER A 217 -1.17 11.02 12.12
CA SER A 217 -2.49 11.59 11.84
C SER A 217 -2.71 11.77 10.35
N SER A 218 -3.78 11.18 9.80
CA SER A 218 -4.17 11.37 8.39
C SER A 218 -5.33 12.37 8.20
N GLY A 219 -5.41 13.37 9.10
CA GLY A 219 -6.21 14.58 8.93
C GLY A 219 -7.74 14.44 9.02
N LYS A 220 -8.27 13.24 9.31
CA LYS A 220 -9.65 13.05 9.82
C LYS A 220 -9.71 13.08 11.36
N SER A 221 -8.58 13.34 12.00
CA SER A 221 -8.42 13.46 13.44
C SER A 221 -8.45 14.95 13.84
N THR A 222 -8.63 15.22 15.13
CA THR A 222 -8.40 16.57 15.71
C THR A 222 -6.93 16.99 15.67
N ILE A 223 -6.03 16.04 15.35
CA ILE A 223 -4.59 16.25 15.26
C ILE A 223 -4.22 16.67 13.83
N PRO A 224 -3.37 17.71 13.65
CA PRO A 224 -2.85 18.11 12.34
C PRO A 224 -2.33 16.93 11.51
N ARG A 225 -2.66 16.92 10.21
CA ARG A 225 -2.20 15.88 9.29
C ARG A 225 -0.67 15.90 9.21
N GLY A 226 -0.05 14.73 9.06
CA GLY A 226 1.41 14.64 8.94
C GLY A 226 2.12 14.52 10.28
N GLN A 227 1.45 14.83 11.39
CA GLN A 227 2.04 14.75 12.72
C GLN A 227 2.12 13.30 13.20
N GLN A 228 3.31 12.90 13.65
CA GLN A 228 3.51 11.66 14.39
C GLN A 228 2.85 11.76 15.76
N ILE A 229 1.96 10.82 16.07
CA ILE A 229 1.16 10.81 17.31
C ILE A 229 1.76 9.85 18.34
N ALA A 230 2.40 8.77 17.89
CA ALA A 230 3.02 7.79 18.76
C ALA A 230 4.15 7.03 18.06
N CYS A 231 5.16 6.65 18.85
CA CYS A 231 6.01 5.50 18.61
C CYS A 231 5.65 4.47 19.68
N ILE A 232 5.31 3.24 19.30
CA ILE A 232 4.87 2.24 20.27
C ILE A 232 6.00 1.28 20.62
N THR A 233 6.73 1.57 21.69
CA THR A 233 7.71 0.65 22.28
C THR A 233 7.01 -0.51 22.98
N PRO A 234 7.48 -1.77 22.81
CA PRO A 234 7.15 -2.84 23.73
C PRO A 234 7.61 -2.46 25.15
N ALA A 235 6.74 -2.60 26.14
CA ALA A 235 7.11 -2.39 27.54
C ALA A 235 8.04 -3.53 27.97
N GLU A 236 9.32 -3.20 28.17
CA GLU A 236 10.39 -4.05 28.71
C GLU A 236 10.78 -5.31 27.91
N ARG A 237 11.93 -5.24 27.24
CA ARG A 237 12.99 -6.26 27.33
C ARG A 237 14.28 -5.71 26.72
N GLY A 238 15.39 -5.87 27.45
CA GLY A 238 16.73 -5.36 27.15
C GLY A 238 17.38 -5.94 25.90
N HIS A 239 16.78 -5.76 24.72
CA HIS A 239 17.49 -5.89 23.46
C HIS A 239 18.37 -4.65 23.27
N ARG A 240 19.68 -4.85 23.48
CA ARG A 240 20.71 -3.80 23.38
C ARG A 240 21.05 -3.37 21.94
N TYR A 241 20.27 -3.80 20.94
CA TYR A 241 20.44 -3.44 19.54
C TYR A 241 19.07 -3.30 18.86
N GLY A 242 18.92 -2.27 18.02
CA GLY A 242 17.65 -1.82 17.44
C GLY A 242 16.98 -2.87 16.56
N THR A 243 15.85 -3.38 17.04
CA THR A 243 14.96 -4.26 16.27
C THR A 243 14.10 -3.42 15.34
N MET A 244 14.08 -3.76 14.06
CA MET A 244 13.32 -3.04 13.05
C MET A 244 11.91 -3.62 12.89
N VAL A 245 10.91 -2.75 12.76
CA VAL A 245 9.55 -3.14 12.35
C VAL A 245 9.49 -3.21 10.83
N THR A 246 9.45 -4.42 10.30
CA THR A 246 9.48 -4.72 8.86
C THR A 246 8.11 -4.55 8.20
N ASP A 247 7.04 -4.89 8.90
CA ASP A 247 5.68 -4.79 8.37
C ASP A 247 4.65 -4.42 9.46
N VAL A 248 3.55 -3.81 9.04
CA VAL A 248 2.46 -3.38 9.92
C VAL A 248 1.10 -3.63 9.26
N VAL A 249 0.13 -4.09 10.04
CA VAL A 249 -1.24 -4.27 9.58
C VAL A 249 -2.24 -3.89 10.65
N TRP A 250 -3.24 -3.08 10.28
CA TRP A 250 -4.34 -2.75 11.19
C TRP A 250 -5.30 -3.94 11.32
N ILE A 251 -5.69 -4.25 12.55
CA ILE A 251 -6.73 -5.23 12.81
C ILE A 251 -8.07 -4.66 12.28
N PRO A 252 -8.82 -5.42 11.48
CA PRO A 252 -10.10 -4.96 10.93
C PRO A 252 -11.08 -4.54 12.03
N SER A 253 -11.76 -3.41 11.86
CA SER A 253 -12.73 -2.89 12.85
C SER A 253 -13.85 -3.85 13.26
N PRO A 254 -14.35 -4.79 12.43
CA PRO A 254 -15.34 -5.78 12.88
C PRO A 254 -14.80 -6.74 13.96
N VAL A 255 -13.48 -6.90 14.07
CA VAL A 255 -12.83 -7.75 15.08
C VAL A 255 -12.56 -6.98 16.37
N MET A 256 -12.44 -5.66 16.29
CA MET A 256 -12.17 -4.79 17.45
C MET A 256 -13.47 -4.42 18.19
N GLN A 257 -13.37 -4.17 19.49
CA GLN A 257 -14.48 -3.57 20.24
C GLN A 257 -14.75 -2.13 19.76
N ARG A 258 -15.94 -1.60 20.08
CA ARG A 258 -16.28 -0.20 19.72
C ARG A 258 -15.23 0.78 20.26
N ASN A 259 -14.80 1.71 19.41
CA ASN A 259 -13.79 2.74 19.72
C ASN A 259 -12.41 2.20 20.11
N GLN A 260 -12.11 0.96 19.72
CA GLN A 260 -10.76 0.40 19.80
C GLN A 260 -10.11 0.30 18.42
N TYR A 261 -8.80 0.41 18.42
CA TYR A 261 -7.93 0.13 17.29
C TYR A 261 -6.95 -0.95 17.69
N GLY A 262 -6.64 -1.84 16.74
CA GLY A 262 -5.61 -2.85 16.90
C GLY A 262 -4.60 -2.73 15.78
N LEU A 263 -3.32 -2.88 16.09
CA LEU A 263 -2.22 -2.87 15.13
C LEU A 263 -1.34 -4.07 15.38
N ILE A 264 -1.05 -4.84 14.33
CA ILE A 264 -0.05 -5.90 14.37
C ILE A 264 1.22 -5.35 13.73
N ALA A 265 2.36 -5.55 14.37
CA ALA A 265 3.66 -5.21 13.83
C ALA A 265 4.56 -6.46 13.80
N VAL A 266 5.26 -6.64 12.69
CA VAL A 266 6.23 -7.72 12.50
C VAL A 266 7.63 -7.13 12.59
N GLN A 267 8.50 -7.78 13.35
CA GLN A 267 9.90 -7.41 13.46
C GLN A 267 10.79 -8.27 12.55
N ASP A 268 11.98 -7.76 12.24
CA ASP A 268 13.05 -8.48 11.56
C ASP A 268 13.52 -9.74 12.29
N THR A 269 13.39 -9.77 13.61
CA THR A 269 13.64 -10.94 14.47
C THR A 269 12.61 -12.07 14.28
N GLY A 270 11.52 -11.82 13.54
CA GLY A 270 10.37 -12.72 13.43
C GLY A 270 9.36 -12.59 14.57
N ALA A 271 9.60 -11.72 15.55
CA ALA A 271 8.62 -11.41 16.59
C ALA A 271 7.42 -10.68 16.01
N VAL A 272 6.22 -11.02 16.50
CA VAL A 272 4.96 -10.38 16.13
C VAL A 272 4.36 -9.75 17.38
N PHE A 273 4.11 -8.45 17.33
CA PHE A 273 3.49 -7.70 18.42
C PHE A 273 2.09 -7.27 18.02
N VAL A 274 1.16 -7.37 18.97
CA VAL A 274 -0.21 -6.88 18.80
C VAL A 274 -0.41 -5.72 19.78
N TYR A 275 -0.64 -4.53 19.23
CA TYR A 275 -0.92 -3.32 19.98
C TYR A 275 -2.41 -3.04 19.92
N THR A 276 -2.96 -2.58 21.04
CA THR A 276 -4.35 -2.16 21.13
C THR A 276 -4.43 -0.74 21.65
N TYR A 277 -5.41 0.02 21.18
CA TYR A 277 -5.69 1.34 21.67
C TYR A 277 -7.16 1.50 21.84
N GLN A 278 -7.55 1.94 23.03
CA GLN A 278 -8.91 2.36 23.30
C GLN A 278 -8.90 3.87 23.38
N SER A 279 -9.75 4.51 22.57
CA SER A 279 -9.96 5.95 22.66
C SER A 279 -10.73 6.28 23.94
N LEU A 280 -10.07 6.21 25.09
CA LEU A 280 -10.50 6.91 26.29
C LEU A 280 -10.41 8.41 26.01
N ALA A 281 -11.10 9.23 26.80
CA ALA A 281 -10.92 10.69 26.74
C ALA A 281 -9.46 11.13 26.98
N GLN A 282 -8.53 10.19 27.22
CA GLN A 282 -7.09 10.38 27.34
C GLN A 282 -6.32 9.47 26.35
N ARG A 283 -5.28 10.08 25.76
CA ARG A 283 -4.54 9.66 24.57
C ARG A 283 -3.36 8.71 24.89
N THR A 284 -3.59 7.44 25.23
CA THR A 284 -2.48 6.49 25.49
C THR A 284 -2.69 5.12 24.83
N TRP A 285 -1.70 4.68 24.04
CA TRP A 285 -1.61 3.32 23.45
C TRP A 285 -1.11 2.34 24.52
N THR A 286 -1.78 1.20 24.70
CA THR A 286 -1.39 0.19 25.71
C THR A 286 -1.22 -1.18 25.07
N LEU A 287 -0.14 -1.88 25.42
CA LEU A 287 0.04 -3.28 25.04
C LEU A 287 -1.02 -4.12 25.77
N THR A 288 -1.70 -5.01 25.05
CA THR A 288 -2.53 -6.04 25.67
C THR A 288 -1.73 -7.34 25.74
N ASP A 289 -1.39 -7.77 26.96
CA ASP A 289 -0.77 -9.07 27.17
C ASP A 289 -1.79 -10.18 26.84
N GLY A 290 -1.60 -10.83 25.70
CA GLY A 290 -2.36 -12.00 25.28
C GLY A 290 -1.60 -13.30 25.56
N ALA A 291 -1.95 -13.95 26.67
CA ALA A 291 -1.90 -15.38 27.01
C ALA A 291 -0.63 -16.22 26.71
N ARG A 292 -0.14 -16.86 27.79
CA ARG A 292 0.76 -18.03 27.79
C ARG A 292 0.16 -19.23 27.05
#